data_AF-A0A9E2V229-F1
#
_entry.id   AF-A0A9E2V229-F1
#
_cell.length_a   1.000
_cell.length_b   1.000
_cell.length_c   1.000
_cell.angle_alpha   90.00
_cell.angle_beta   90.00
_cell.angle_gamma   90.00
#
_symmetry.space_group_name_H-M   'P 1'
#
loop_
_entity.id
_entity.type
_entity.pdbx_description
1 polymer ?
#
loop_
_entity_poly.entity_id
_entity_poly.type
_entity_poly.pdbx_seq_one_letter_code
_entity_poly.pdbx_strand_id
1 'polypeptide(L)'
;MSGDIRVKTDRKYRNLYNDLKNFAVGDMHELFFLCSCLGFRAKKKKNLGGNGEDRFWSRTITPEEYACYYAMMLEESNMDLSAIKDDTTIISEMEKYANAGMEILLDDFLSEYCSSGLKLDSSISKELPKALLHFIYEQL
;
A
#
# COMPACT_ATOMS: atom_id res chain seq x y z
N MET A 1 9.82 14.23 -8.20
CA MET A 1 10.06 13.28 -7.11
C MET A 1 10.79 13.97 -5.97
N SER A 2 10.02 14.56 -5.06
CA SER A 2 10.49 15.06 -3.77
C SER A 2 10.75 13.87 -2.85
N GLY A 3 12.01 13.68 -2.44
CA GLY A 3 12.45 12.57 -1.58
C GLY A 3 12.22 12.78 -0.08
N ASP A 4 11.68 13.93 0.31
CA ASP A 4 11.54 14.37 1.71
C ASP A 4 10.08 14.38 2.20
N ILE A 5 9.22 13.58 1.58
CA ILE A 5 7.84 13.37 2.03
C ILE A 5 7.80 12.17 2.98
N ARG A 6 7.17 12.34 4.14
CA ARG A 6 6.87 11.23 5.06
C ARG A 6 5.58 10.56 4.62
N VAL A 7 5.69 9.32 4.13
CA VAL A 7 4.53 8.52 3.76
C VAL A 7 3.92 7.91 5.01
N LYS A 8 2.61 8.06 5.17
CA LYS A 8 1.86 7.62 6.35
C LYS A 8 1.01 6.39 6.05
N THR A 9 0.79 5.60 7.08
CA THR A 9 -0.12 4.44 7.08
C THR A 9 -0.97 4.49 8.35
N ASP A 10 -2.10 3.79 8.38
CA ASP A 10 -2.91 3.74 9.59
C ASP A 10 -2.13 2.99 10.67
N ARG A 11 -1.98 3.60 11.86
CA ARG A 11 -1.23 3.04 13.00
C ARG A 11 -1.66 1.62 13.34
N LYS A 12 -2.94 1.26 13.14
CA LYS A 12 -3.43 -0.10 13.44
C LYS A 12 -2.74 -1.19 12.61
N TYR A 13 -2.20 -0.86 11.44
CA TYR A 13 -1.50 -1.79 10.55
C TYR A 13 0.02 -1.84 10.77
N ARG A 14 0.55 -1.12 11.77
CA ARG A 14 1.99 -1.03 12.03
C ARG A 14 2.68 -2.40 12.09
N ASN A 15 2.11 -3.33 12.86
CA ASN A 15 2.70 -4.65 13.03
C ASN A 15 2.65 -5.46 11.73
N LEU A 16 1.53 -5.38 11.02
CA LEU A 16 1.35 -6.08 9.76
C LEU A 16 2.33 -5.62 8.68
N TYR A 17 2.57 -4.31 8.57
CA TYR A 17 3.60 -3.77 7.68
C TYR A 17 4.99 -4.32 8.02
N ASN A 18 5.35 -4.36 9.30
CA ASN A 18 6.63 -4.92 9.74
C ASN A 18 6.74 -6.41 9.44
N ASP A 19 5.68 -7.18 9.70
CA ASP A 19 5.67 -8.62 9.47
C ASP A 19 5.76 -8.92 7.98
N LEU A 20 4.92 -8.30 7.14
CA LEU A 20 4.92 -8.52 5.69
C LEU A 20 6.22 -8.08 5.03
N LYS A 21 6.88 -7.02 5.51
CA LYS A 21 8.23 -6.67 5.06
C LYS A 21 9.26 -7.78 5.32
N ASN A 22 9.10 -8.53 6.41
CA ASN A 22 10.06 -9.58 6.74
C ASN A 22 9.70 -10.92 6.06
N PHE A 23 8.43 -11.12 5.71
CA PHE A 23 7.93 -12.42 5.25
C PHE A 23 7.49 -12.46 3.79
N ALA A 24 7.17 -11.34 3.14
CA ALA A 24 6.47 -11.34 1.85
C ALA A 24 6.99 -10.33 0.82
N VAL A 25 7.36 -9.12 1.25
CA VAL A 25 7.90 -8.06 0.36
C VAL A 25 9.32 -7.69 0.74
N GLY A 26 10.06 -6.99 -0.13
CA GLY A 26 11.42 -6.52 0.14
C GLY A 26 11.48 -5.29 1.05
N ASP A 27 10.53 -4.36 0.92
CA ASP A 27 10.47 -3.16 1.76
C ASP A 27 9.04 -2.60 1.92
N MET A 28 8.89 -1.62 2.83
CA MET A 28 7.63 -0.97 3.15
C MET A 28 6.97 -0.29 1.95
N HIS A 29 7.76 0.29 1.04
CA HIS A 29 7.25 0.99 -0.13
C HIS A 29 6.62 0.01 -1.13
N GLU A 30 7.15 -1.21 -1.27
CA GLU A 30 6.59 -2.23 -2.16
C GLU A 30 5.21 -2.70 -1.67
N LEU A 31 5.06 -2.92 -0.35
CA LEU A 31 3.75 -3.24 0.22
C LEU A 31 2.77 -2.07 0.10
N PHE A 32 3.25 -0.85 0.30
CA PHE A 32 2.44 0.35 0.09
C PHE A 32 1.99 0.49 -1.37
N PHE A 33 2.86 0.20 -2.33
CA PHE A 33 2.56 0.18 -3.75
C PHE A 33 1.49 -0.85 -4.07
N LEU A 34 1.68 -2.10 -3.63
CA LEU A 34 0.70 -3.17 -3.79
C LEU A 34 -0.68 -2.75 -3.24
N CYS A 35 -0.73 -2.23 -2.01
CA CYS A 35 -1.98 -1.81 -1.40
C CYS A 35 -2.61 -0.63 -2.18
N SER A 36 -1.81 0.29 -2.69
CA SER A 36 -2.30 1.39 -3.53
C SER A 36 -2.98 0.86 -4.79
N CYS A 37 -2.35 -0.12 -5.47
CA CYS A 37 -2.91 -0.78 -6.65
C CYS A 37 -4.23 -1.51 -6.33
N LEU A 38 -4.29 -2.27 -5.24
CA LEU A 38 -5.52 -2.96 -4.80
C LEU A 38 -6.66 -1.98 -4.52
N GLY A 39 -6.38 -0.91 -3.77
CA GLY A 39 -7.36 0.13 -3.47
C GLY A 39 -7.90 0.81 -4.73
N PHE A 40 -7.00 1.16 -5.67
CA PHE A 40 -7.36 1.79 -6.94
C PHE A 40 -8.18 0.86 -7.83
N ARG A 41 -7.74 -0.39 -8.00
CA ARG A 41 -8.45 -1.42 -8.78
C ARG A 41 -9.88 -1.62 -8.27
N ALA A 42 -10.06 -1.64 -6.96
CA ALA A 42 -11.35 -1.74 -6.31
C ALA A 42 -12.16 -0.43 -6.28
N LYS A 43 -11.60 0.69 -6.76
CA LYS A 43 -12.16 2.04 -6.68
C LYS A 43 -12.54 2.44 -5.25
N LYS A 44 -11.71 2.05 -4.27
CA LYS A 44 -11.92 2.31 -2.84
C LYS A 44 -10.82 3.21 -2.30
N LYS A 45 -11.21 4.25 -1.57
CA LYS A 45 -10.33 5.16 -0.83
C LYS A 45 -10.73 5.18 0.63
N LYS A 46 -9.75 5.26 1.53
CA LYS A 46 -10.01 5.43 2.95
C LYS A 46 -9.05 6.42 3.58
N ASN A 47 -9.58 7.52 4.09
CA ASN A 47 -8.77 8.52 4.80
C ASN A 47 -8.10 7.90 6.04
N LEU A 48 -6.82 8.25 6.27
CA LEU A 48 -6.08 7.88 7.47
C LEU A 48 -6.62 8.57 8.74
N GLY A 49 -7.29 9.72 8.58
CA GLY A 49 -7.77 10.54 9.69
C GLY A 49 -6.65 10.94 10.65
N GLY A 50 -6.95 11.01 11.95
CA GLY A 50 -5.96 11.28 13.00
C GLY A 50 -5.04 10.10 13.34
N ASN A 51 -5.20 8.95 12.68
CA ASN A 51 -4.46 7.72 12.98
C ASN A 51 -3.22 7.51 12.11
N GLY A 52 -2.94 8.44 11.19
CA GLY A 52 -1.76 8.36 10.33
C GLY A 52 -0.46 8.34 11.13
N GLU A 53 0.41 7.39 10.83
CA GLU A 53 1.75 7.23 11.38
C GLU A 53 2.77 7.16 10.25
N ASP A 54 3.85 7.94 10.36
CA ASP A 54 4.97 7.90 9.42
C ASP A 54 5.53 6.47 9.31
N ARG A 55 5.59 5.95 8.08
CA ARG A 55 6.05 4.58 7.80
C ARG A 55 7.41 4.56 7.14
N PHE A 56 7.62 5.37 6.10
CA PHE A 56 8.87 5.44 5.35
C PHE A 56 9.03 6.81 4.66
N TRP A 57 10.19 7.04 4.04
CA TRP A 57 10.48 8.25 3.28
C TRP A 57 10.17 8.02 1.81
N SER A 58 9.57 9.01 1.15
CA SER A 58 9.22 8.93 -0.28
C SER A 58 10.41 8.73 -1.22
N ARG A 59 11.65 8.99 -0.78
CA ARG A 59 12.88 8.67 -1.51
C ARG A 59 13.11 7.18 -1.75
N THR A 60 12.44 6.29 -1.00
CA THR A 60 12.56 4.84 -1.21
C THR A 60 11.64 4.34 -2.31
N ILE A 61 10.64 5.13 -2.70
CA ILE A 61 9.72 4.79 -3.79
C ILE A 61 10.50 4.84 -5.11
N THR A 62 10.34 3.81 -5.94
CA THR A 62 11.06 3.73 -7.21
C THR A 62 10.43 4.64 -8.26
N PRO A 63 11.19 5.03 -9.31
CA PRO A 63 10.63 5.79 -10.43
C PRO A 63 9.43 5.10 -11.10
N GLU A 64 9.45 3.77 -11.18
CA GLU A 64 8.37 2.96 -11.75
C GLU A 64 7.11 3.01 -10.89
N GLU A 65 7.24 2.92 -9.57
CA GLU A 65 6.12 3.08 -8.63
C GLU A 65 5.51 4.49 -8.74
N TYR A 66 6.35 5.53 -8.82
CA TYR A 66 5.87 6.91 -9.05
C TYR A 66 5.16 7.06 -10.39
N ALA A 67 5.67 6.46 -11.46
CA ALA A 67 5.02 6.51 -12.77
C ALA A 67 3.61 5.91 -12.70
N CYS A 68 3.45 4.80 -11.98
CA CYS A 68 2.14 4.21 -11.71
C CYS A 68 1.24 5.13 -10.88
N TYR A 69 1.74 5.74 -9.78
CA TYR A 69 0.95 6.69 -8.99
C TYR A 69 0.48 7.89 -9.82
N TYR A 70 1.33 8.42 -10.70
CA TYR A 70 0.96 9.49 -11.62
C TYR A 70 -0.12 9.03 -12.60
N ALA A 71 0.02 7.83 -13.17
CA ALA A 71 -0.98 7.27 -14.08
C ALA A 71 -2.35 7.08 -13.39
N MET A 72 -2.36 6.56 -12.16
CA MET A 72 -3.58 6.40 -11.34
C MET A 72 -4.25 7.76 -11.05
N MET A 73 -3.45 8.77 -10.71
CA MET A 73 -3.94 10.14 -10.49
C MET A 73 -4.51 10.76 -11.76
N LEU A 74 -3.87 10.55 -12.91
CA LEU A 74 -4.35 11.04 -14.19
C LEU A 74 -5.66 10.36 -14.60
N GLU A 75 -5.77 9.04 -14.44
CA GLU A 75 -7.00 8.32 -14.75
C GLU A 75 -8.18 8.86 -13.92
N GLU A 76 -7.97 9.05 -12.62
CA GLU A 76 -8.98 9.62 -11.71
C GLU A 76 -9.32 11.09 -12.04
N SER A 77 -8.36 11.84 -12.58
CA SER A 77 -8.54 13.25 -12.95
C SER A 77 -9.01 13.47 -14.39
N ASN A 78 -9.46 12.42 -15.10
CA ASN A 78 -9.81 12.47 -16.53
C ASN A 78 -8.67 13.01 -17.41
N MET A 79 -7.43 12.57 -17.13
CA MET A 79 -6.20 12.92 -17.81
C MET A 79 -5.79 14.40 -17.65
N ASP A 80 -6.26 15.08 -16.60
CA ASP A 80 -5.78 16.43 -16.28
C ASP A 80 -4.35 16.38 -15.71
N LEU A 81 -3.38 16.83 -16.52
CA LEU A 81 -1.97 16.93 -16.16
C LEU A 81 -1.72 17.88 -14.97
N SER A 82 -2.67 18.75 -14.63
CA SER A 82 -2.56 19.59 -13.45
C SER A 82 -2.58 18.78 -12.14
N ALA A 83 -3.16 17.58 -12.15
CA ALA A 83 -3.32 16.72 -10.99
C ALA A 83 -2.01 16.06 -10.49
N ILE A 84 -0.95 16.04 -11.31
CA ILE A 84 0.33 15.40 -10.98
C ILE A 84 1.48 16.39 -10.74
N LYS A 85 1.16 17.68 -10.51
CA LYS A 85 2.17 18.73 -10.33
C LYS A 85 2.87 18.70 -8.96
N ASP A 86 2.30 18.04 -7.98
CA ASP A 86 2.80 18.02 -6.61
C ASP A 86 2.82 16.59 -6.05
N ASP A 87 4.03 16.10 -5.79
CA ASP A 87 4.26 14.78 -5.18
C ASP A 87 3.60 14.64 -3.81
N THR A 88 3.45 15.73 -3.05
CA THR A 88 2.79 15.69 -1.73
C THR A 88 1.31 15.33 -1.87
N THR A 89 0.64 15.94 -2.84
CA THR A 89 -0.76 15.64 -3.17
C THR A 89 -0.91 14.21 -3.70
N ILE A 90 0.00 13.77 -4.55
CA ILE A 90 0.00 12.41 -5.12
C ILE A 90 0.16 11.37 -3.99
N ILE A 91 1.15 11.54 -3.12
CA ILE A 91 1.38 10.66 -1.97
C ILE A 91 0.17 10.65 -1.04
N SER A 92 -0.40 11.82 -0.71
CA SER A 92 -1.61 11.92 0.13
C SER A 92 -2.81 11.16 -0.46
N GLU A 93 -2.94 11.13 -1.79
CA GLU A 93 -3.98 10.33 -2.43
C GLU A 93 -3.65 8.83 -2.40
N MET A 94 -2.39 8.46 -2.64
CA MET A 94 -1.95 7.06 -2.56
C MET A 94 -2.07 6.51 -1.14
N GLU A 95 -1.86 7.32 -0.11
CA GLU A 95 -2.13 6.93 1.28
C GLU A 95 -3.57 6.46 1.50
N LYS A 96 -4.54 7.10 0.82
CA LYS A 96 -5.95 6.70 0.92
C LYS A 96 -6.24 5.39 0.20
N TYR A 97 -5.64 5.19 -0.97
CA TYR A 97 -5.74 3.93 -1.70
C TYR A 97 -5.05 2.80 -0.95
N ALA A 98 -3.82 3.00 -0.48
CA ALA A 98 -3.08 2.03 0.31
C ALA A 98 -3.82 1.64 1.58
N ASN A 99 -4.45 2.60 2.27
CA ASN A 99 -5.22 2.28 3.48
C ASN A 99 -6.44 1.40 3.20
N ALA A 100 -7.16 1.66 2.09
CA ALA A 100 -8.26 0.80 1.65
C ALA A 100 -7.75 -0.55 1.13
N GLY A 101 -6.63 -0.57 0.39
CA GLY A 101 -6.02 -1.77 -0.13
C GLY A 101 -5.46 -2.68 0.95
N MET A 102 -5.00 -2.14 2.07
CA MET A 102 -4.62 -2.95 3.22
C MET A 102 -5.82 -3.66 3.85
N GLU A 103 -7.01 -3.04 3.84
CA GLU A 103 -8.25 -3.70 4.27
C GLU A 103 -8.63 -4.83 3.32
N ILE A 104 -8.54 -4.59 2.01
CA ILE A 104 -8.78 -5.62 0.99
C ILE A 104 -7.79 -6.79 1.17
N LEU A 105 -6.50 -6.49 1.28
CA LEU A 105 -5.46 -7.50 1.46
C LEU A 105 -5.68 -8.31 2.75
N LEU A 106 -6.15 -7.66 3.81
CA LEU A 106 -6.49 -8.32 5.06
C LEU A 106 -7.70 -9.24 4.94
N ASP A 107 -8.81 -8.71 4.44
CA ASP A 107 -10.09 -9.41 4.42
C ASP A 107 -10.05 -10.57 3.42
N ASP A 108 -9.48 -10.34 2.24
CA ASP A 108 -9.54 -11.28 1.11
C ASP A 108 -8.38 -12.28 1.09
N PHE A 109 -7.28 -12.03 1.82
CA PHE A 109 -6.09 -12.87 1.78
C PHE A 109 -5.47 -13.16 3.15
N LEU A 110 -5.09 -12.14 3.92
CA LEU A 110 -4.27 -12.33 5.12
C LEU A 110 -5.05 -12.82 6.35
N SER A 111 -6.38 -12.83 6.31
CA SER A 111 -7.23 -13.23 7.44
C SER A 111 -6.90 -14.65 7.94
N GLU A 112 -6.52 -15.56 7.05
CA GLU A 112 -6.09 -16.92 7.39
C GLU A 112 -4.66 -17.00 7.92
N TYR A 113 -3.82 -15.99 7.65
CA TYR A 113 -2.43 -15.91 8.07
C TYR A 113 -2.23 -15.07 9.34
N CYS A 114 -3.26 -14.33 9.76
CA CYS A 114 -3.22 -13.46 10.91
C CYS A 114 -3.72 -14.17 12.17
N SER A 115 -2.91 -14.07 13.23
CA SER A 115 -3.37 -14.32 14.60
C SER A 115 -4.18 -13.12 15.13
N SER A 116 -4.78 -13.26 16.32
CA SER A 116 -5.50 -12.17 16.98
C SER A 116 -4.64 -10.91 17.08
N GLY A 117 -5.11 -9.78 16.54
CA GLY A 117 -4.42 -8.49 16.61
C GLY A 117 -3.59 -8.08 15.39
N LEU A 118 -3.93 -8.57 14.18
CA LEU A 118 -3.30 -8.18 12.90
C LEU A 118 -1.78 -8.45 12.89
N LYS A 119 -1.40 -9.63 13.37
CA LYS A 119 -0.01 -10.09 13.42
C LYS A 119 0.09 -11.41 12.67
N LEU A 120 1.09 -11.54 11.79
CA LEU A 120 1.27 -12.78 11.04
C LEU A 120 1.69 -13.92 11.97
N ASP A 121 1.07 -15.08 11.78
CA ASP A 121 1.51 -16.32 12.41
C ASP A 121 2.63 -16.93 11.58
N SER A 122 3.86 -16.84 12.10
CA SER A 122 5.05 -17.34 11.43
C SER A 122 5.09 -18.86 11.25
N SER A 123 4.24 -19.62 11.98
CA SER A 123 4.15 -21.07 11.83
C SER A 123 3.51 -21.49 10.50
N ILE A 124 2.63 -20.67 9.94
CA ILE A 124 1.89 -20.91 8.69
C ILE A 124 2.32 -19.98 7.54
N SER A 125 3.11 -18.96 7.81
CA SER A 125 3.50 -17.93 6.82
C SER A 125 4.71 -18.30 5.95
N LYS A 126 5.19 -19.55 5.96
CA LYS A 126 6.35 -19.97 5.15
C LYS A 126 6.12 -19.85 3.65
N GLU A 127 4.90 -20.16 3.21
CA GLU A 127 4.50 -20.11 1.80
C GLU A 127 3.85 -18.76 1.43
N LEU A 128 3.84 -17.80 2.36
CA LEU A 128 3.16 -16.50 2.18
C LEU A 128 3.63 -15.73 0.94
N PRO A 129 4.93 -15.64 0.59
CA PRO A 129 5.36 -14.98 -0.64
C PRO A 129 4.70 -15.56 -1.90
N LYS A 130 4.63 -16.89 -1.98
CA LYS A 130 4.09 -17.59 -3.15
C LYS A 130 2.57 -17.42 -3.23
N ALA A 131 1.89 -17.55 -2.09
CA ALA A 131 0.45 -17.33 -2.02
C ALA A 131 0.09 -15.87 -2.35
N LEU A 132 0.89 -14.91 -1.87
CA LEU A 132 0.71 -13.50 -2.17
C LEU A 132 0.89 -13.21 -3.67
N LEU A 133 1.91 -13.78 -4.32
CA LEU A 133 2.09 -13.64 -5.76
C LEU A 133 0.90 -14.19 -6.56
N HIS A 134 0.34 -15.33 -6.11
CA HIS A 134 -0.86 -15.89 -6.74
C HIS A 134 -2.07 -14.97 -6.56
N PHE A 135 -2.29 -14.45 -5.35
CA PHE A 135 -3.35 -13.48 -5.07
C PHE A 135 -3.21 -12.22 -5.94
N ILE A 136 -2.00 -11.66 -6.06
CA ILE A 136 -1.74 -10.50 -6.92
C ILE A 136 -2.13 -10.78 -8.37
N TYR A 137 -1.74 -11.94 -8.90
CA TYR A 137 -2.06 -12.35 -10.28
C TYR A 137 -3.57 -12.48 -10.53
N GLU A 138 -4.35 -12.87 -9.52
CA GLU A 138 -5.82 -12.97 -9.67
C GLU A 138 -6.52 -11.61 -9.58
N GLN A 139 -5.95 -10.65 -8.86
CA GLN A 139 -6.59 -9.36 -8.55
C GLN A 139 -6.20 -8.21 -9.49
N LEU A 140 -4.98 -8.21 -10.02
CA LEU A 140 -4.40 -7.13 -10.85
C LEU A 140 -4.15 -7.59 -12.29
#